data_AF-A0A3M0ZP58-F1
#
_entry.id   AF-A0A3M0ZP58-F1
#
_cell.length_a   1.000
_cell.length_b   1.000
_cell.length_c   1.000
_cell.angle_alpha   90.00
_cell.angle_beta   90.00
_cell.angle_gamma   90.00
#
_symmetry.space_group_name_H-M   'P 1'
#
loop_
_entity.id
_entity.type
_entity.pdbx_description
1 polymer ?
#
loop_
_entity_poly.entity_id
_entity_poly.type
_entity_poly.pdbx_seq_one_letter_code
_entity_poly.pdbx_strand_id
1 'polypeptide(L)'
;MGNLILQFFMKMKSFFPKIYLIVLALMMILYYFLRSPDNIFFAQLQMESDAMTIVNYYIPRQIKLEDHPREPLLKLPEFKSNHPRYGTLILGNGNDSLFTIILDESKQEGFSYLYIDKNNNEDLTDDGEPFWDEDKITYWTKDVLMDVRYENNPQAAVPYQVSFYRYKNRLDDVIVAYRNCYRKGQIALKDTTYKIAILDDDLDGFFHDINQGAIIIDVNHDGVLDGNTDSPELLEFAQPDQAFNVQGYSYKIKYVSPSGDKITLALADT
;
A
#
# COMPACT_ATOMS: atom_id res chain seq x y z
N MET A 1 67.47 -39.28 -9.13
CA MET A 1 65.98 -39.19 -9.11
C MET A 1 65.38 -39.06 -7.70
N GLY A 2 65.91 -39.71 -6.66
CA GLY A 2 65.32 -39.66 -5.30
C GLY A 2 65.26 -38.28 -4.60
N ASN A 3 66.23 -37.40 -4.84
CA ASN A 3 66.27 -36.08 -4.17
C ASN A 3 65.21 -35.08 -4.67
N LEU A 4 64.76 -35.21 -5.93
CA LEU A 4 63.73 -34.32 -6.48
C LEU A 4 62.35 -34.62 -5.90
N ILE A 5 62.05 -35.91 -5.67
CA ILE A 5 60.79 -36.37 -5.08
C ILE A 5 60.69 -35.88 -3.63
N LEU A 6 61.78 -35.95 -2.86
CA LEU A 6 61.79 -35.51 -1.46
C LEU A 6 61.59 -33.99 -1.31
N GLN A 7 62.23 -33.17 -2.16
CA GLN A 7 62.03 -31.71 -2.16
C GLN A 7 60.61 -31.32 -2.58
N PHE A 8 60.00 -32.06 -3.51
CA PHE A 8 58.61 -31.87 -3.91
C PHE A 8 57.64 -32.16 -2.74
N PHE A 9 57.86 -33.27 -2.02
CA PHE A 9 57.06 -33.61 -0.83
C PHE A 9 57.22 -32.62 0.34
N MET A 10 58.42 -32.07 0.55
CA MET A 10 58.63 -31.04 1.58
C MET A 10 57.96 -29.70 1.23
N LYS A 11 58.01 -29.28 -0.05
CA LYS A 11 57.28 -28.08 -0.49
C LYS A 11 55.76 -28.23 -0.36
N MET A 12 55.22 -29.41 -0.70
CA MET A 12 53.78 -29.69 -0.54
C MET A 12 53.34 -29.60 0.92
N LYS A 13 54.11 -30.12 1.89
CA LYS A 13 53.77 -30.03 3.33
C LYS A 13 53.57 -28.59 3.83
N SER A 14 54.28 -27.61 3.27
CA SER A 14 54.14 -26.20 3.63
C SER A 14 52.90 -25.52 3.00
N PHE A 15 52.36 -26.09 1.93
CA PHE A 15 51.20 -25.55 1.18
C PHE A 15 49.86 -26.07 1.69
N PHE A 16 49.80 -27.33 2.13
CA PHE A 16 48.59 -27.95 2.66
C PHE A 16 47.86 -27.16 3.77
N PRO A 17 48.52 -26.59 4.79
CA PRO A 17 47.81 -25.85 5.84
C PRO A 17 47.16 -24.55 5.32
N LYS A 18 47.73 -23.91 4.30
CA LYS A 18 47.16 -22.68 3.71
C LYS A 18 45.94 -22.98 2.84
N ILE A 19 46.00 -24.05 2.05
CA ILE A 19 44.85 -24.51 1.25
C ILE A 19 43.70 -24.94 2.16
N TYR A 20 44.00 -25.65 3.25
CA TYR A 20 42.98 -26.07 4.23
C TYR A 20 42.27 -24.87 4.87
N LEU A 21 43.00 -23.83 5.26
CA LEU A 21 42.42 -22.60 5.82
C LEU A 21 41.53 -21.86 4.81
N ILE A 22 41.93 -21.80 3.54
CA ILE A 22 41.12 -21.18 2.47
C ILE A 22 39.83 -21.98 2.24
N VAL A 23 39.91 -23.30 2.17
CA VAL A 23 38.73 -24.17 2.00
C VAL A 23 37.80 -24.06 3.21
N LEU A 24 38.33 -24.04 4.43
CA LEU A 24 37.54 -23.85 5.65
C LEU A 24 36.82 -22.48 5.65
N ALA A 25 37.52 -21.41 5.28
CA ALA A 25 36.93 -20.07 5.18
C ALA A 25 35.82 -20.03 4.12
N LEU A 26 36.04 -20.63 2.95
CA LEU A 26 35.02 -20.74 1.89
C LEU A 26 33.82 -21.57 2.34
N MET A 27 34.04 -22.67 3.07
CA MET A 27 32.95 -23.47 3.64
C MET A 27 32.18 -22.71 4.71
N MET A 28 32.81 -21.89 5.55
CA MET A 28 32.11 -21.05 6.52
C MET A 28 31.32 -19.92 5.86
N ILE A 29 31.87 -19.32 4.79
CA ILE A 29 31.15 -18.33 3.98
C ILE A 29 29.94 -18.97 3.30
N LEU A 30 30.14 -20.13 2.65
CA LEU A 30 29.06 -20.87 2.01
C LEU A 30 28.01 -21.33 3.04
N TYR A 31 28.44 -21.83 4.20
CA TYR A 31 27.54 -22.18 5.30
C TYR A 31 26.77 -20.95 5.81
N TYR A 32 27.42 -19.78 5.94
CA TYR A 32 26.76 -18.54 6.33
C TYR A 32 25.72 -18.09 5.29
N PHE A 33 26.02 -18.19 4.00
CA PHE A 33 25.09 -17.88 2.91
C PHE A 33 23.97 -18.91 2.76
N LEU A 34 24.24 -20.20 2.99
CA LEU A 34 23.24 -21.28 3.04
C LEU A 34 22.43 -21.28 4.35
N ARG A 35 22.93 -20.57 5.38
CA ARG A 35 22.25 -20.34 6.66
C ARG A 35 21.68 -18.92 6.74
N SER A 36 21.63 -18.18 5.62
CA SER A 36 20.71 -17.05 5.52
C SER A 36 19.33 -17.61 5.84
N PRO A 37 18.70 -17.19 6.93
CA PRO A 37 17.57 -17.92 7.47
C PRO A 37 16.44 -17.88 6.45
N ASP A 38 15.91 -19.06 6.08
CA ASP A 38 14.67 -19.30 5.33
C ASP A 38 13.41 -18.81 6.09
N ASN A 39 13.54 -17.63 6.69
CA ASN A 39 12.62 -17.00 7.61
C ASN A 39 12.28 -15.59 7.10
N ILE A 40 12.53 -15.29 5.82
CA ILE A 40 12.05 -14.08 5.16
C ILE A 40 11.23 -14.52 3.96
N PHE A 41 10.00 -14.05 3.91
CA PHE A 41 9.04 -14.34 2.86
C PHE A 41 8.62 -13.02 2.24
N PHE A 42 8.41 -12.98 0.93
CA PHE A 42 7.99 -11.77 0.26
C PHE A 42 6.88 -12.06 -0.74
N ALA A 43 6.05 -11.05 -0.98
CA ALA A 43 5.05 -11.07 -2.04
C ALA A 43 5.12 -9.78 -2.84
N GLN A 44 4.83 -9.92 -4.14
CA GLN A 44 4.50 -8.81 -5.02
C GLN A 44 2.98 -8.69 -5.04
N LEU A 45 2.48 -7.47 -4.83
CA LEU A 45 1.07 -7.18 -4.72
C LEU A 45 0.64 -6.22 -5.83
N GLN A 46 -0.56 -6.41 -6.34
CA GLN A 46 -1.17 -5.58 -7.39
C GLN A 46 -2.33 -4.80 -6.80
N MET A 47 -2.59 -3.59 -7.32
CA MET A 47 -3.77 -2.84 -6.90
C MET A 47 -5.02 -3.52 -7.43
N GLU A 48 -6.02 -3.65 -6.57
CA GLU A 48 -7.35 -4.11 -6.88
C GLU A 48 -8.36 -3.07 -6.39
N SER A 49 -9.45 -2.96 -7.12
CA SER A 49 -10.60 -2.10 -6.81
C SER A 49 -11.61 -2.84 -5.95
N ASP A 50 -12.58 -2.09 -5.40
CA ASP A 50 -13.75 -2.63 -4.71
C ASP A 50 -13.38 -3.42 -3.44
N ALA A 51 -12.69 -2.74 -2.52
CA ALA A 51 -12.24 -3.33 -1.26
C ALA A 51 -13.41 -3.91 -0.43
N MET A 52 -14.62 -3.36 -0.60
CA MET A 52 -15.84 -3.84 0.06
C MET A 52 -16.23 -5.27 -0.35
N THR A 53 -15.63 -5.84 -1.40
CA THR A 53 -15.82 -7.26 -1.74
C THR A 53 -15.10 -8.22 -0.80
N ILE A 54 -14.08 -7.74 -0.09
CA ILE A 54 -13.26 -8.55 0.84
C ILE A 54 -13.34 -8.06 2.28
N VAL A 55 -14.01 -6.95 2.58
CA VAL A 55 -14.26 -6.48 3.97
C VAL A 55 -15.72 -6.09 4.17
N ASN A 56 -16.21 -6.24 5.40
CA ASN A 56 -17.56 -5.78 5.79
C ASN A 56 -17.57 -4.47 6.60
N TYR A 57 -16.43 -3.82 6.76
CA TYR A 57 -16.30 -2.61 7.55
C TYR A 57 -15.97 -1.39 6.71
N TYR A 58 -16.20 -0.21 7.28
CA TYR A 58 -16.18 1.06 6.59
C TYR A 58 -15.50 2.12 7.46
N ILE A 59 -14.38 2.68 7.00
CA ILE A 59 -13.61 3.71 7.72
C ILE A 59 -13.58 5.00 6.88
N PRO A 60 -14.59 5.86 7.01
CA PRO A 60 -14.62 7.13 6.29
C PRO A 60 -13.69 8.17 6.90
N ARG A 61 -13.12 9.00 6.04
CA ARG A 61 -12.49 10.27 6.39
C ARG A 61 -13.37 11.44 5.95
N GLN A 62 -13.36 12.50 6.75
CA GLN A 62 -14.02 13.76 6.41
C GLN A 62 -12.98 14.72 5.85
N ILE A 63 -13.18 15.12 4.60
CA ILE A 63 -12.44 16.17 3.93
C ILE A 63 -13.19 17.46 4.23
N LYS A 64 -12.61 18.28 5.11
CA LYS A 64 -13.15 19.59 5.45
C LYS A 64 -13.07 20.52 4.25
N LEU A 65 -14.15 21.25 4.01
CA LEU A 65 -14.22 22.27 2.97
C LEU A 65 -13.85 23.65 3.54
N GLU A 66 -13.07 24.39 2.77
CA GLU A 66 -12.52 25.71 3.08
C GLU A 66 -12.86 26.70 1.95
N ASP A 67 -12.75 28.01 2.20
CA ASP A 67 -13.08 29.06 1.22
C ASP A 67 -11.97 29.32 0.20
N HIS A 68 -10.78 28.78 0.45
CA HIS A 68 -9.59 28.97 -0.38
C HIS A 68 -8.85 27.65 -0.55
N PRO A 69 -8.24 27.39 -1.72
CA PRO A 69 -7.39 26.22 -1.91
C PRO A 69 -6.11 26.33 -1.08
N ARG A 70 -5.53 25.18 -0.75
CA ARG A 70 -4.21 25.10 -0.12
C ARG A 70 -3.08 25.27 -1.13
N GLU A 71 -3.33 24.89 -2.38
CA GLU A 71 -2.35 25.01 -3.47
C GLU A 71 -2.47 26.38 -4.16
N PRO A 72 -1.38 27.16 -4.25
CA PRO A 72 -1.43 28.53 -4.73
C PRO A 72 -1.48 28.69 -6.25
N LEU A 73 -1.17 27.64 -7.02
CA LEU A 73 -0.95 27.71 -8.48
C LEU A 73 -1.95 26.86 -9.27
N LEU A 74 -3.17 26.68 -8.77
CA LEU A 74 -4.21 25.91 -9.44
C LEU A 74 -4.71 26.60 -10.71
N LYS A 75 -4.80 25.84 -11.80
CA LYS A 75 -5.61 26.19 -12.96
C LYS A 75 -7.04 25.67 -12.72
N LEU A 76 -7.96 26.60 -12.53
CA LEU A 76 -9.34 26.31 -12.15
C LEU A 76 -10.27 26.28 -13.38
N PRO A 77 -11.31 25.41 -13.39
CA PRO A 77 -12.38 25.47 -14.37
C PRO A 77 -13.28 26.69 -14.12
N GLU A 78 -14.18 26.96 -15.07
CA GLU A 78 -15.24 27.95 -14.86
C GLU A 78 -16.32 27.36 -13.93
N PHE A 79 -16.52 27.98 -12.78
CA PHE A 79 -17.55 27.56 -11.83
C PHE A 79 -18.91 28.14 -12.16
N LYS A 80 -19.95 27.39 -11.81
CA LYS A 80 -21.33 27.84 -11.90
C LYS A 80 -21.74 28.66 -10.67
N SER A 81 -21.22 28.33 -9.49
CA SER A 81 -21.40 29.09 -8.25
C SER A 81 -20.39 30.23 -8.13
N ASN A 82 -20.77 31.28 -7.40
CA ASN A 82 -19.85 32.34 -6.97
C ASN A 82 -19.05 31.96 -5.71
N HIS A 83 -19.36 30.81 -5.09
CA HIS A 83 -18.78 30.36 -3.82
C HIS A 83 -18.36 28.88 -3.91
N PRO A 84 -17.41 28.51 -4.79
CA PRO A 84 -16.81 27.18 -4.76
C PRO A 84 -16.11 26.98 -3.42
N ARG A 85 -16.07 25.73 -2.94
CA ARG A 85 -15.37 25.36 -1.71
C ARG A 85 -14.32 24.30 -1.97
N TYR A 86 -13.26 24.36 -1.19
CA TYR A 86 -12.02 23.64 -1.47
C TYR A 86 -11.76 22.61 -0.37
N GLY A 87 -11.54 21.37 -0.77
CA GLY A 87 -11.08 20.30 0.10
C GLY A 87 -9.69 19.85 -0.31
N THR A 88 -9.04 19.11 0.57
CA THR A 88 -7.71 18.55 0.31
C THR A 88 -7.61 17.15 0.85
N LEU A 89 -7.03 16.26 0.03
CA LEU A 89 -6.70 14.89 0.41
C LEU A 89 -5.18 14.70 0.28
N ILE A 90 -4.56 14.10 1.27
CA ILE A 90 -3.11 13.79 1.22
C ILE A 90 -2.99 12.33 0.81
N LEU A 91 -2.32 12.04 -0.30
CA LEU A 91 -2.07 10.66 -0.75
C LEU A 91 -0.59 10.43 -1.10
N GLY A 92 -0.08 9.27 -0.70
CA GLY A 92 1.30 8.85 -0.89
C GLY A 92 2.29 9.70 -0.11
N ASN A 93 3.55 9.59 -0.51
CA ASN A 93 4.66 10.34 0.08
C ASN A 93 5.57 10.91 -1.01
N GLY A 94 5.00 11.38 -2.11
CA GLY A 94 5.74 12.01 -3.20
C GLY A 94 6.23 13.42 -2.84
N ASN A 95 6.95 14.05 -3.76
CA ASN A 95 7.29 15.47 -3.63
C ASN A 95 6.05 16.36 -3.56
N ASP A 96 4.98 15.89 -4.20
CA ASP A 96 3.66 16.44 -4.13
C ASP A 96 2.70 15.28 -3.88
N SER A 97 1.93 15.43 -2.81
CA SER A 97 0.99 14.46 -2.26
C SER A 97 -0.35 15.11 -1.97
N LEU A 98 -0.54 16.37 -2.37
CA LEU A 98 -1.68 17.20 -1.97
C LEU A 98 -2.70 17.28 -3.10
N PHE A 99 -3.74 16.46 -3.03
CA PHE A 99 -4.78 16.43 -4.05
C PHE A 99 -5.86 17.47 -3.76
N THR A 100 -6.05 18.43 -4.66
CA THR A 100 -7.12 19.43 -4.55
C THR A 100 -8.47 18.87 -5.01
N ILE A 101 -9.50 19.17 -4.21
CA ILE A 101 -10.89 18.84 -4.48
C ILE A 101 -11.71 20.12 -4.43
N ILE A 102 -12.62 20.33 -5.39
CA ILE A 102 -13.49 21.50 -5.42
C ILE A 102 -14.94 21.08 -5.52
N LEU A 103 -15.74 21.60 -4.60
CA LEU A 103 -17.20 21.50 -4.61
C LEU A 103 -17.80 22.81 -5.10
N ASP A 104 -18.38 22.77 -6.29
CA ASP A 104 -19.16 23.85 -6.88
C ASP A 104 -20.65 23.51 -6.77
N GLU A 105 -21.33 24.06 -5.76
CA GLU A 105 -22.68 23.67 -5.37
C GLU A 105 -23.57 24.90 -5.14
N SER A 106 -24.85 24.79 -5.54
CA SER A 106 -25.91 25.70 -5.13
C SER A 106 -27.19 24.91 -4.85
N LYS A 107 -27.59 24.88 -3.58
CA LYS A 107 -28.86 24.25 -3.16
C LYS A 107 -30.07 24.98 -3.73
N GLN A 108 -29.99 26.29 -3.92
CA GLN A 108 -31.07 27.11 -4.48
C GLN A 108 -31.27 26.82 -5.97
N GLU A 109 -30.19 26.65 -6.72
CA GLU A 109 -30.23 26.37 -8.15
C GLU A 109 -30.27 24.87 -8.48
N GLY A 110 -30.10 24.01 -7.48
CA GLY A 110 -30.26 22.58 -7.59
C GLY A 110 -29.12 21.87 -8.33
N PHE A 111 -27.88 22.34 -8.19
CA PHE A 111 -26.70 21.66 -8.77
C PHE A 111 -25.60 21.43 -7.74
N SER A 112 -24.78 20.41 -8.00
CA SER A 112 -23.59 20.05 -7.24
C SER A 112 -22.58 19.40 -8.19
N TYR A 113 -21.39 19.98 -8.30
CA TYR A 113 -20.30 19.52 -9.15
C TYR A 113 -19.05 19.27 -8.30
N LEU A 114 -18.38 18.15 -8.55
CA LEU A 114 -17.17 17.73 -7.88
C LEU A 114 -16.02 17.65 -8.88
N TYR A 115 -15.12 18.62 -8.79
CA TYR A 115 -13.84 18.61 -9.48
C TYR A 115 -12.77 18.02 -8.55
N ILE A 116 -11.91 17.16 -9.10
CA ILE A 116 -10.83 16.52 -8.38
C ILE A 116 -9.62 16.57 -9.30
N ASP A 117 -8.51 17.14 -8.82
CA ASP A 117 -7.22 17.02 -9.48
C ASP A 117 -6.75 15.56 -9.33
N LYS A 118 -7.16 14.67 -10.24
CA LYS A 118 -6.89 13.22 -10.07
C LYS A 118 -5.46 12.86 -10.45
N ASN A 119 -4.80 13.68 -11.27
CA ASN A 119 -3.45 13.42 -11.78
C ASN A 119 -2.35 14.17 -11.00
N ASN A 120 -2.77 15.02 -10.05
CA ASN A 120 -1.94 15.85 -9.18
C ASN A 120 -0.98 16.72 -10.00
N ASN A 121 -1.54 17.49 -10.93
CA ASN A 121 -0.80 18.39 -11.83
C ASN A 121 -1.23 19.86 -11.70
N GLU A 122 -2.05 20.16 -10.69
CA GLU A 122 -2.58 21.48 -10.37
C GLU A 122 -3.45 22.09 -11.50
N ASP A 123 -4.02 21.26 -12.39
CA ASP A 123 -4.87 21.63 -13.51
C ASP A 123 -6.21 20.88 -13.54
N LEU A 124 -7.17 21.37 -12.75
CA LEU A 124 -8.53 20.82 -12.66
C LEU A 124 -9.36 20.88 -13.95
N THR A 125 -8.79 21.38 -15.05
CA THR A 125 -9.49 21.45 -16.35
C THR A 125 -9.26 20.22 -17.23
N ASP A 126 -8.36 19.31 -16.85
CA ASP A 126 -8.05 18.09 -17.63
C ASP A 126 -8.43 16.76 -16.93
N ASP A 127 -9.10 16.84 -15.78
CA ASP A 127 -9.46 15.68 -14.97
C ASP A 127 -10.78 14.99 -15.34
N GLY A 128 -11.50 15.52 -16.32
CA GLY A 128 -12.77 14.99 -16.81
C GLY A 128 -14.00 15.65 -16.20
N GLU A 129 -15.15 15.01 -16.37
CA GLU A 129 -16.44 15.60 -16.03
C GLU A 129 -16.66 15.67 -14.50
N PRO A 130 -17.25 16.76 -13.98
CA PRO A 130 -17.40 16.97 -12.54
C PRO A 130 -18.68 16.36 -11.97
N PHE A 131 -19.38 15.52 -12.74
CA PHE A 131 -20.65 14.95 -12.30
C PHE A 131 -20.47 13.88 -11.23
N TRP A 132 -21.45 13.80 -10.36
CA TRP A 132 -21.63 12.69 -9.42
C TRP A 132 -22.34 11.52 -10.11
N ASP A 133 -22.20 10.32 -9.55
CA ASP A 133 -23.09 9.21 -9.82
C ASP A 133 -24.43 9.46 -9.09
N GLU A 134 -25.53 9.47 -9.85
CA GLU A 134 -26.87 9.86 -9.35
C GLU A 134 -27.80 8.68 -9.12
N ASP A 135 -27.54 7.86 -8.11
CA ASP A 135 -28.41 6.70 -7.82
C ASP A 135 -29.02 6.70 -6.40
N LYS A 136 -28.59 7.59 -5.49
CA LYS A 136 -29.09 7.60 -4.09
C LYS A 136 -29.94 8.83 -3.73
N ILE A 137 -30.92 8.60 -2.86
CA ILE A 137 -31.86 9.63 -2.38
C ILE A 137 -31.17 10.65 -1.45
N THR A 138 -30.24 10.20 -0.59
CA THR A 138 -29.74 11.00 0.54
C THR A 138 -28.32 11.54 0.36
N TYR A 139 -27.57 11.01 -0.61
CA TYR A 139 -26.21 11.43 -0.91
C TYR A 139 -25.90 11.23 -2.40
N TRP A 140 -24.82 11.83 -2.85
CA TRP A 140 -24.16 11.58 -4.13
C TRP A 140 -22.90 10.75 -3.90
N THR A 141 -22.49 9.97 -4.89
CA THR A 141 -21.24 9.20 -4.87
C THR A 141 -20.39 9.48 -6.09
N LYS A 142 -19.08 9.26 -5.99
CA LYS A 142 -18.18 9.24 -7.14
C LYS A 142 -16.96 8.40 -6.83
N ASP A 143 -16.64 7.46 -7.70
CA ASP A 143 -15.40 6.68 -7.61
C ASP A 143 -14.36 7.26 -8.56
N VAL A 144 -13.14 7.50 -8.06
CA VAL A 144 -12.06 8.12 -8.82
C VAL A 144 -10.76 7.34 -8.64
N LEU A 145 -10.04 7.14 -9.74
CA LEU A 145 -8.66 6.65 -9.73
C LEU A 145 -7.72 7.86 -9.65
N MET A 146 -6.98 7.94 -8.55
CA MET A 146 -6.00 8.98 -8.25
C MET A 146 -4.59 8.50 -8.65
N ASP A 147 -3.82 9.35 -9.32
CA ASP A 147 -2.43 9.06 -9.72
C ASP A 147 -1.46 9.41 -8.59
N VAL A 148 -1.32 8.48 -7.64
CA VAL A 148 -0.49 8.69 -6.45
C VAL A 148 0.99 8.45 -6.77
N ARG A 149 1.87 9.33 -6.29
CA ARG A 149 3.32 9.24 -6.46
C ARG A 149 4.00 8.97 -5.12
N TYR A 150 5.16 8.34 -5.19
CA TYR A 150 5.94 7.94 -4.01
C TYR A 150 7.40 8.35 -4.18
N GLU A 151 8.07 8.70 -3.08
CA GLU A 151 9.49 9.10 -3.05
C GLU A 151 10.43 8.10 -3.73
N ASN A 152 10.15 6.80 -3.64
CA ASN A 152 10.98 5.75 -4.22
C ASN A 152 10.79 5.59 -5.73
N ASN A 153 9.74 6.17 -6.31
CA ASN A 153 9.47 6.18 -7.74
C ASN A 153 8.67 7.42 -8.15
N PRO A 154 9.26 8.63 -8.07
CA PRO A 154 8.53 9.89 -8.22
C PRO A 154 8.03 10.12 -9.65
N GLN A 155 8.47 9.32 -10.62
CA GLN A 155 8.12 9.47 -12.03
C GLN A 155 6.93 8.59 -12.46
N ALA A 156 6.59 7.58 -11.67
CA ALA A 156 5.47 6.69 -11.99
C ALA A 156 4.30 6.97 -11.06
N ALA A 157 3.21 7.44 -11.65
CA ALA A 157 1.92 7.43 -11.00
C ALA A 157 1.45 5.99 -10.77
N VAL A 158 0.84 5.76 -9.62
CA VAL A 158 0.27 4.49 -9.20
C VAL A 158 -1.22 4.73 -8.96
N PRO A 159 -2.11 4.03 -9.67
CA PRO A 159 -3.55 4.23 -9.50
C PRO A 159 -3.99 3.81 -8.10
N TYR A 160 -4.74 4.69 -7.44
CA TYR A 160 -5.31 4.48 -6.11
C TYR A 160 -6.77 4.90 -6.13
N GLN A 161 -7.70 3.99 -5.81
CA GLN A 161 -9.13 4.28 -5.93
C GLN A 161 -9.70 4.86 -4.65
N VAL A 162 -10.36 6.00 -4.77
CA VAL A 162 -11.08 6.68 -3.69
C VAL A 162 -12.55 6.79 -4.06
N SER A 163 -13.41 6.49 -3.09
CA SER A 163 -14.85 6.74 -3.20
C SER A 163 -15.22 7.98 -2.40
N PHE A 164 -15.88 8.93 -3.06
CA PHE A 164 -16.33 10.20 -2.49
C PHE A 164 -17.85 10.24 -2.30
N TYR A 165 -18.29 10.89 -1.23
CA TYR A 165 -19.68 11.03 -0.82
C TYR A 165 -19.97 12.48 -0.46
N ARG A 166 -21.09 12.98 -0.96
CA ARG A 166 -21.64 14.27 -0.54
C ARG A 166 -23.10 14.08 -0.12
N TYR A 167 -23.37 14.29 1.17
CA TYR A 167 -24.74 14.24 1.67
C TYR A 167 -25.54 15.47 1.21
N LYS A 168 -26.77 15.24 0.73
CA LYS A 168 -27.60 16.31 0.16
C LYS A 168 -28.14 17.29 1.22
N ASN A 169 -28.39 16.78 2.44
CA ASN A 169 -29.13 17.50 3.49
C ASN A 169 -28.41 17.55 4.85
N ARG A 170 -27.13 17.19 4.92
CA ARG A 170 -26.34 17.24 6.16
C ARG A 170 -24.85 17.36 5.83
N LEU A 171 -24.05 17.64 6.86
CA LEU A 171 -22.59 17.65 6.74
C LEU A 171 -22.14 18.60 5.62
N ASP A 172 -22.70 19.81 5.61
CA ASP A 172 -22.59 20.72 4.49
C ASP A 172 -21.17 21.20 4.25
N ASP A 173 -20.33 21.23 5.27
CA ASP A 173 -18.94 21.68 5.25
C ASP A 173 -17.92 20.56 5.02
N VAL A 174 -18.36 19.35 4.65
CA VAL A 174 -17.46 18.23 4.38
C VAL A 174 -17.85 17.42 3.14
N ILE A 175 -16.84 16.83 2.52
CA ILE A 175 -16.95 15.66 1.65
C ILE A 175 -16.48 14.46 2.47
N VAL A 176 -17.20 13.35 2.40
CA VAL A 176 -16.77 12.09 3.02
C VAL A 176 -16.04 11.28 1.96
N ALA A 177 -14.89 10.71 2.29
CA ALA A 177 -14.11 9.86 1.39
C ALA A 177 -13.66 8.59 2.11
N TYR A 178 -13.41 7.53 1.36
CA TYR A 178 -12.81 6.30 1.88
C TYR A 178 -12.06 5.55 0.78
N ARG A 179 -11.20 4.61 1.20
CA ARG A 179 -10.43 3.78 0.29
C ARG A 179 -11.35 2.79 -0.43
N ASN A 180 -11.31 2.74 -1.74
CA ASN A 180 -12.03 1.71 -2.49
C ASN A 180 -11.08 0.82 -3.29
N CYS A 181 -9.92 0.57 -2.70
CA CYS A 181 -8.90 -0.31 -3.26
C CYS A 181 -8.14 -1.04 -2.15
N TYR A 182 -7.41 -2.07 -2.58
CA TYR A 182 -6.52 -2.86 -1.74
C TYR A 182 -5.39 -3.44 -2.60
N ARG A 183 -4.34 -3.93 -1.95
CA ARG A 183 -3.23 -4.59 -2.65
C ARG A 183 -3.35 -6.09 -2.47
N LYS A 184 -3.33 -6.87 -3.55
CA LYS A 184 -3.51 -8.33 -3.54
C LYS A 184 -2.35 -9.05 -4.18
N GLY A 185 -1.98 -10.21 -3.64
CA GLY A 185 -0.99 -11.09 -4.26
C GLY A 185 -0.99 -12.49 -3.66
N GLN A 186 0.16 -13.16 -3.79
CA GLN A 186 0.39 -14.47 -3.19
C GLN A 186 1.72 -14.47 -2.44
N ILE A 187 1.74 -15.13 -1.30
CA ILE A 187 2.94 -15.29 -0.47
C ILE A 187 3.17 -16.77 -0.17
N ALA A 188 4.39 -17.24 -0.43
CA ALA A 188 4.81 -18.58 -0.01
C ALA A 188 5.30 -18.50 1.44
N LEU A 189 4.58 -19.12 2.38
CA LEU A 189 4.98 -19.25 3.78
C LEU A 189 5.32 -20.72 4.04
N LYS A 190 6.61 -20.99 4.27
CA LYS A 190 7.16 -22.35 4.31
C LYS A 190 6.79 -23.13 3.04
N ASP A 191 6.06 -24.24 3.17
CA ASP A 191 5.72 -25.15 2.07
C ASP A 191 4.36 -24.85 1.43
N THR A 192 3.70 -23.75 1.84
CA THR A 192 2.33 -23.43 1.43
C THR A 192 2.24 -22.01 0.86
N THR A 193 1.50 -21.86 -0.24
CA THR A 193 1.20 -20.55 -0.83
C THR A 193 -0.17 -20.06 -0.38
N TYR A 194 -0.25 -18.81 0.07
CA TYR A 194 -1.46 -18.14 0.54
C TYR A 194 -1.79 -16.97 -0.38
N LYS A 195 -3.08 -16.69 -0.57
CA LYS A 195 -3.50 -15.36 -1.02
C LYS A 195 -3.30 -14.40 0.14
N ILE A 196 -2.88 -13.19 -0.18
CA ILE A 196 -2.68 -12.12 0.79
C ILE A 196 -3.20 -10.81 0.22
N ALA A 197 -3.80 -10.00 1.09
CA ALA A 197 -4.09 -8.60 0.80
C ALA A 197 -3.62 -7.68 1.92
N ILE A 198 -3.35 -6.43 1.58
CA ILE A 198 -3.15 -5.34 2.53
C ILE A 198 -4.09 -4.17 2.20
N LEU A 199 -4.55 -3.51 3.26
CA LEU A 199 -5.50 -2.41 3.23
C LEU A 199 -4.87 -1.16 3.86
N ASP A 200 -5.29 0.01 3.37
CA ASP A 200 -4.79 1.32 3.76
C ASP A 200 -5.88 2.10 4.52
N ASP A 201 -6.14 1.71 5.77
CA ASP A 201 -7.40 2.03 6.44
C ASP A 201 -7.58 3.50 6.81
N ASP A 202 -6.52 4.30 6.78
CA ASP A 202 -6.57 5.71 7.07
C ASP A 202 -6.71 6.65 5.87
N LEU A 203 -6.69 6.11 4.64
CA LEU A 203 -6.86 6.84 3.38
C LEU A 203 -5.73 7.82 3.09
N ASP A 204 -4.48 7.47 3.40
CA ASP A 204 -3.33 8.29 3.03
C ASP A 204 -2.51 7.72 1.86
N GLY A 205 -2.90 6.56 1.32
CA GLY A 205 -2.22 5.90 0.21
C GLY A 205 -0.82 5.40 0.54
N PHE A 206 -0.36 5.45 1.79
CA PHE A 206 1.02 5.18 2.20
C PHE A 206 1.12 3.91 3.04
N PHE A 207 0.98 2.76 2.39
CA PHE A 207 0.97 1.41 3.00
C PHE A 207 2.17 1.02 3.90
N HIS A 208 3.21 1.85 4.01
CA HIS A 208 4.36 1.56 4.86
C HIS A 208 4.01 1.58 6.36
N ASP A 209 3.03 2.38 6.76
CA ASP A 209 2.59 2.54 8.15
C ASP A 209 1.46 1.55 8.51
N ILE A 210 1.76 0.26 8.37
CA ILE A 210 0.79 -0.83 8.46
C ILE A 210 -0.06 -0.89 9.74
N ASN A 211 0.30 -0.13 10.80
CA ASN A 211 -0.52 0.08 11.98
C ASN A 211 -1.79 0.91 11.73
N GLN A 212 -1.90 1.59 10.58
CA GLN A 212 -3.09 2.28 10.10
C GLN A 212 -3.87 1.48 9.06
N GLY A 213 -3.52 0.20 8.86
CA GLY A 213 -4.14 -0.68 7.88
C GLY A 213 -4.49 -2.06 8.44
N ALA A 214 -4.70 -3.00 7.53
CA ALA A 214 -4.96 -4.39 7.85
C ALA A 214 -4.30 -5.34 6.85
N ILE A 215 -4.04 -6.57 7.29
CA ILE A 215 -3.60 -7.67 6.41
C ILE A 215 -4.67 -8.75 6.43
N ILE A 216 -4.96 -9.32 5.25
CA ILE A 216 -5.85 -10.47 5.10
C ILE A 216 -5.06 -11.61 4.49
N ILE A 217 -5.11 -12.80 5.09
CA ILE A 217 -4.47 -14.01 4.56
C ILE A 217 -5.51 -15.12 4.47
N ASP A 218 -5.71 -15.69 3.28
CA ASP A 218 -6.59 -16.84 3.01
C ASP A 218 -6.01 -18.10 3.70
N VAL A 219 -6.17 -18.20 5.03
CA VAL A 219 -5.57 -19.27 5.83
C VAL A 219 -6.29 -20.61 5.66
N ASN A 220 -7.51 -20.60 5.11
CA ASN A 220 -8.35 -21.78 4.93
C ASN A 220 -8.21 -22.41 3.52
N HIS A 221 -7.59 -21.70 2.57
CA HIS A 221 -7.35 -22.10 1.18
C HIS A 221 -8.60 -22.30 0.31
N ASP A 222 -9.69 -21.61 0.60
CA ASP A 222 -10.90 -21.63 -0.23
C ASP A 222 -10.79 -20.71 -1.46
N GLY A 223 -9.73 -19.88 -1.52
CA GLY A 223 -9.47 -18.98 -2.63
C GLY A 223 -10.23 -17.66 -2.53
N VAL A 224 -10.89 -17.36 -1.42
CA VAL A 224 -11.52 -16.08 -1.12
C VAL A 224 -10.72 -15.40 -0.01
N LEU A 225 -10.58 -14.08 -0.08
CA LEU A 225 -10.02 -13.32 1.04
C LEU A 225 -11.19 -12.84 1.89
N ASP A 226 -11.27 -13.31 3.12
CA ASP A 226 -12.32 -12.92 4.06
C ASP A 226 -11.78 -11.92 5.11
N GLY A 227 -11.86 -10.64 4.81
CA GLY A 227 -11.51 -9.54 5.72
C GLY A 227 -12.69 -9.05 6.57
N ASN A 228 -13.69 -9.88 6.83
CA ASN A 228 -14.73 -9.54 7.80
C ASN A 228 -14.14 -9.39 9.21
N THR A 229 -14.68 -8.49 10.03
CA THR A 229 -14.15 -8.20 11.39
C THR A 229 -14.13 -9.40 12.35
N ASP A 230 -14.93 -10.43 12.08
CA ASP A 230 -14.99 -11.69 12.84
C ASP A 230 -14.24 -12.84 12.16
N SER A 231 -13.63 -12.59 10.99
CA SER A 231 -12.85 -13.58 10.25
C SER A 231 -11.49 -13.82 10.92
N PRO A 232 -11.03 -15.08 11.02
CA PRO A 232 -9.67 -15.39 11.45
C PRO A 232 -8.60 -15.02 10.41
N GLU A 233 -9.00 -14.66 9.18
CA GLU A 233 -8.10 -14.24 8.10
C GLU A 233 -7.71 -12.77 8.22
N LEU A 234 -8.52 -11.96 8.91
CA LEU A 234 -8.26 -10.55 9.15
C LEU A 234 -7.28 -10.38 10.31
N LEU A 235 -6.13 -9.80 10.02
CA LEU A 235 -5.10 -9.47 10.97
C LEU A 235 -5.10 -7.95 11.19
N GLU A 236 -6.02 -7.49 12.04
CA GLU A 236 -6.10 -6.07 12.41
C GLU A 236 -4.90 -5.65 13.27
N PHE A 237 -4.43 -4.41 13.07
CA PHE A 237 -3.44 -3.76 13.93
C PHE A 237 -2.14 -4.54 14.13
N ALA A 238 -1.69 -5.30 13.12
CA ALA A 238 -0.36 -5.88 13.13
C ALA A 238 0.66 -4.73 13.10
N GLN A 239 1.03 -4.22 14.28
CA GLN A 239 2.22 -3.37 14.41
C GLN A 239 3.38 -4.13 13.76
N PRO A 240 4.38 -3.45 13.16
CA PRO A 240 5.52 -4.12 12.53
C PRO A 240 6.18 -5.20 13.40
N ASP A 241 6.12 -5.04 14.73
CA ASP A 241 6.67 -5.98 15.70
C ASP A 241 5.65 -6.95 16.31
N GLN A 242 4.35 -6.79 16.04
CA GLN A 242 3.32 -7.72 16.49
C GLN A 242 3.37 -8.99 15.64
N ALA A 243 3.57 -10.12 16.31
CA ALA A 243 3.52 -11.41 15.66
C ALA A 243 2.07 -11.88 15.44
N PHE A 244 1.83 -12.59 14.35
CA PHE A 244 0.58 -13.28 14.04
C PHE A 244 0.85 -14.74 13.66
N ASN A 245 -0.12 -15.62 13.86
CA ASN A 245 0.05 -17.04 13.61
C ASN A 245 -0.58 -17.45 12.28
N VAL A 246 0.18 -18.18 11.45
CA VAL A 246 -0.35 -18.89 10.29
C VAL A 246 0.14 -20.33 10.36
N GLN A 247 -0.80 -21.28 10.45
CA GLN A 247 -0.52 -22.73 10.52
C GLN A 247 0.52 -23.12 11.60
N GLY A 248 0.43 -22.53 12.79
CA GLY A 248 1.31 -22.86 13.91
C GLY A 248 2.68 -22.18 13.88
N TYR A 249 2.98 -21.38 12.86
CA TYR A 249 4.17 -20.55 12.80
C TYR A 249 3.83 -19.09 13.09
N SER A 250 4.65 -18.44 13.91
CA SER A 250 4.52 -17.01 14.19
C SER A 250 5.33 -16.20 13.19
N TYR A 251 4.68 -15.24 12.56
CA TYR A 251 5.27 -14.31 11.59
C TYR A 251 5.11 -12.87 12.09
N LYS A 252 5.96 -11.97 11.60
CA LYS A 252 5.84 -10.53 11.78
C LYS A 252 6.06 -9.81 10.45
N ILE A 253 5.53 -8.60 10.34
CA ILE A 253 5.69 -7.76 9.16
C ILE A 253 7.05 -7.08 9.25
N LYS A 254 7.97 -7.47 8.38
CA LYS A 254 9.30 -6.87 8.35
C LYS A 254 9.32 -5.55 7.57
N TYR A 255 8.55 -5.48 6.49
CA TYR A 255 8.53 -4.34 5.59
C TYR A 255 7.30 -4.37 4.69
N VAL A 256 6.71 -3.21 4.45
CA VAL A 256 5.79 -2.93 3.36
C VAL A 256 6.35 -1.75 2.58
N SER A 257 6.35 -1.79 1.25
CA SER A 257 6.75 -0.65 0.43
C SER A 257 5.76 0.52 0.59
N PRO A 258 6.20 1.78 0.44
CA PRO A 258 5.31 2.94 0.42
C PRO A 258 4.05 2.76 -0.44
N SER A 259 4.22 2.24 -1.65
CA SER A 259 3.12 1.96 -2.60
C SER A 259 2.29 0.72 -2.25
N GLY A 260 2.71 -0.10 -1.29
CA GLY A 260 2.09 -1.38 -0.97
C GLY A 260 2.26 -2.48 -2.04
N ASP A 261 3.07 -2.27 -3.07
CA ASP A 261 3.33 -3.30 -4.10
C ASP A 261 4.23 -4.46 -3.63
N LYS A 262 4.87 -4.32 -2.46
CA LYS A 262 5.70 -5.35 -1.86
C LYS A 262 5.47 -5.44 -0.36
N ILE A 263 5.27 -6.66 0.11
CA ILE A 263 5.30 -7.00 1.53
C ILE A 263 6.40 -8.02 1.79
N THR A 264 7.05 -7.91 2.96
CA THR A 264 8.04 -8.85 3.47
C THR A 264 7.64 -9.26 4.87
N LEU A 265 7.47 -10.56 5.08
CA LEU A 265 7.25 -11.17 6.38
C LEU A 265 8.53 -11.85 6.86
N ALA A 266 8.68 -11.98 8.17
CA ALA A 266 9.70 -12.82 8.76
C ALA A 266 9.10 -13.73 9.83
N LEU A 267 9.71 -14.88 10.10
CA LEU A 267 9.36 -15.61 11.32
C LEU A 267 9.66 -14.72 12.54
N ALA A 268 8.73 -14.69 13.47
CA ALA A 268 9.00 -14.16 14.80
C ALA A 268 9.85 -15.19 15.56
N ASP A 269 10.93 -14.74 16.17
CA ASP A 269 11.71 -15.58 17.09
C ASP A 269 10.77 -16.01 18.23
N THR A 270 10.58 -17.32 18.39
CA THR A 270 9.81 -17.92 19.49
C THR A 270 10.54 -17.84 20.81
#